data_AF-A0A0C1V4X1-F1
#
_entry.id   AF-A0A0C1V4X1-F1
#
_cell.length_a   1.000
_cell.length_b   1.000
_cell.length_c   1.000
_cell.angle_alpha   90.00
_cell.angle_beta   90.00
_cell.angle_gamma   90.00
#
_symmetry.space_group_name_H-M   'P 1'
#
loop_
_entity.id
_entity.type
_entity.pdbx_description
1 polymer ?
#
loop_
_entity_poly.entity_id
_entity_poly.type
_entity_poly.pdbx_seq_one_letter_code
_entity_poly.pdbx_strand_id
1 'polypeptide(L)'
;MAASLPRLTEKQVKALATEQSWQRGQRYFRQGAIAQGARQGAKIWADCMGTGVYRTEVTFDQAGIEASSCTCPYDWGGICKHQVALLLTYIHTPDTFEELQPVAELLGDRSRADLLTMVEAMVQRYPDLMTIVDAPQAPARGAAPDLAKYSRQAERIFQGEEMQSMAAGLEALVDHGDRLSKGGDWLHAGDVYQLLLAIANQRYDFSVFEIDYDGAVACVIQDMAAGLQDCLIQVEELDRNRRRRWVETLFDAVLKDLELGGIDYAYPAGEALTAHTTAADWDWLEPRIHEELAKLPQSRSGSWAQSYLVKLLTARADRQGDDQQAAATILKFGTPEQQADWHLGNGSYGEAVAIAQAHFSGLPGLVVQFADALIAAGEVDRALAFVQHFAQTEARSYVYQEWLTQFYQNHGSPEQFIAVQAELLQTRFTLEGYRTLQVQADPLGQWDTLRQSLLTQLESQNRLGHLIDIALWEQDWEMALYNLQQCTCWQRAAHIAPVAAAISTDQPGTAIALYQELITAAIEQRGRENYRRAAQYLTAMKPLFAQVDRAAEFIEYVEQVRSQHKRLPALQQELDTAGL
;
A
#
# COMPACT_ATOMS: atom_id res chain seq x y z
N MET A 1 -20.70 4.82 -39.97
CA MET A 1 -19.62 5.70 -40.47
C MET A 1 -18.37 5.34 -39.70
N ALA A 2 -17.34 4.82 -40.36
CA ALA A 2 -16.08 4.50 -39.70
C ALA A 2 -15.54 5.76 -39.02
N ALA A 3 -15.32 5.71 -37.71
CA ALA A 3 -14.74 6.85 -36.99
C ALA A 3 -13.35 7.11 -37.60
N SER A 4 -13.17 8.29 -38.20
CA SER A 4 -11.85 8.71 -38.65
C SER A 4 -10.97 8.89 -37.42
N LEU A 5 -9.88 8.13 -37.35
CA LEU A 5 -8.91 8.26 -36.27
C LEU A 5 -8.41 9.71 -36.15
N PRO A 6 -8.03 10.16 -34.94
CA PRO A 6 -7.57 11.52 -34.73
C PRO A 6 -6.32 11.81 -35.56
N ARG A 7 -6.21 13.04 -36.06
CA ARG A 7 -4.99 13.55 -36.67
C ARG A 7 -3.98 13.89 -35.57
N LEU A 8 -2.93 13.10 -35.46
CA LEU A 8 -1.87 13.30 -34.49
C LEU A 8 -0.74 14.15 -35.08
N THR A 9 -0.04 14.86 -34.20
CA THR A 9 1.17 15.59 -34.51
C THR A 9 2.39 14.91 -33.89
N GLU A 10 3.55 15.05 -34.52
CA GLU A 10 4.82 14.60 -33.94
C GLU A 10 5.07 15.18 -32.55
N LYS A 11 4.61 16.42 -32.30
CA LYS A 11 4.75 17.09 -30.99
C LYS A 11 4.01 16.33 -29.89
N GLN A 12 2.81 15.81 -30.19
CA GLN A 12 2.03 15.01 -29.24
C GLN A 12 2.75 13.70 -28.93
N VAL A 13 3.29 13.01 -29.94
CA VAL A 13 4.05 11.77 -29.75
C VAL A 13 5.35 12.04 -28.97
N LYS A 14 6.06 13.13 -29.28
CA LYS A 14 7.29 13.52 -28.61
C LYS A 14 7.07 13.81 -27.12
N ALA A 15 5.94 14.40 -26.75
CA ALA A 15 5.61 14.68 -25.35
C ALA A 15 5.43 13.41 -24.51
N LEU A 16 5.10 12.28 -25.13
CA LEU A 16 4.91 10.98 -24.46
C LEU A 16 6.21 10.17 -24.34
N ALA A 17 7.28 10.55 -25.04
CA ALA A 17 8.53 9.81 -25.11
C ALA A 17 9.68 10.56 -24.43
N THR A 18 10.61 9.82 -23.83
CA THR A 18 11.92 10.41 -23.47
C THR A 18 12.66 10.85 -24.74
N GLU A 19 13.55 11.84 -24.64
CA GLU A 19 14.30 12.33 -25.80
C GLU A 19 15.09 11.20 -26.48
N GLN A 20 15.60 10.24 -25.71
CA GLN A 20 16.31 9.06 -26.25
C GLN A 20 15.36 8.10 -26.98
N SER A 21 14.18 7.79 -26.42
CA SER A 21 13.18 6.94 -27.07
C SER A 21 12.63 7.60 -28.34
N TRP A 22 12.44 8.92 -28.31
CA TRP A 22 12.03 9.72 -29.46
C TRP A 22 13.04 9.65 -30.62
N GLN A 23 14.32 9.92 -30.36
CA GLN A 23 15.37 9.86 -31.37
C GLN A 23 15.52 8.47 -31.98
N ARG A 24 15.43 7.42 -31.15
CA ARG A 24 15.48 6.03 -31.62
C ARG A 24 14.23 5.66 -32.41
N GLY A 25 13.05 6.08 -31.98
CA GLY A 25 11.80 5.81 -32.68
C GLY A 25 11.77 6.44 -34.07
N GLN A 26 12.24 7.69 -34.20
CA GLN A 26 12.43 8.33 -35.50
C GLN A 26 13.36 7.52 -36.41
N ARG A 27 14.44 6.95 -35.87
CA ARG A 27 15.35 6.09 -36.63
C ARG A 27 14.64 4.82 -37.13
N TYR A 28 13.85 4.16 -36.27
CA TYR A 28 13.11 2.95 -36.64
C TYR A 28 12.04 3.24 -37.70
N PHE A 29 11.33 4.37 -37.58
CA PHE A 29 10.41 4.84 -38.60
C PHE A 29 11.12 5.04 -39.96
N ARG A 30 12.23 5.79 -39.99
CA ARG A 30 13.02 6.03 -41.22
C ARG A 30 13.59 4.73 -41.83
N GLN A 31 13.78 3.70 -41.01
CA GLN A 31 14.25 2.38 -41.45
C GLN A 31 13.11 1.48 -41.98
N GLY A 32 11.85 1.92 -41.92
CA GLY A 32 10.70 1.11 -42.32
C GLY A 32 10.50 -0.10 -41.41
N ALA A 33 10.80 0.03 -40.12
CA ALA A 33 10.80 -1.09 -39.18
C ALA A 33 9.41 -1.58 -38.77
N ILE A 34 8.33 -0.92 -39.21
CA ILE A 34 6.95 -1.28 -38.92
C ILE A 34 6.41 -2.15 -40.06
N ALA A 35 5.97 -3.35 -39.73
CA ALA A 35 5.41 -4.32 -40.66
C ALA A 35 4.02 -4.78 -40.21
N GLN A 36 3.19 -5.23 -41.15
CA GLN A 36 1.84 -5.73 -40.87
C GLN A 36 0.99 -4.74 -40.06
N GLY A 37 1.08 -3.46 -40.42
CA GLY A 37 0.25 -2.42 -39.81
C GLY A 37 -1.22 -2.70 -40.10
N ALA A 38 -2.01 -2.80 -39.05
CA ALA A 38 -3.45 -3.00 -39.14
C ALA A 38 -4.18 -1.97 -38.28
N ARG A 39 -5.39 -1.63 -38.72
CA ARG A 39 -6.30 -0.71 -38.06
C ARG A 39 -7.67 -1.36 -37.93
N GLN A 40 -8.28 -1.24 -36.76
CA GLN A 40 -9.68 -1.60 -36.55
C GLN A 40 -10.33 -0.56 -35.64
N GLY A 41 -11.29 0.20 -36.18
CA GLY A 41 -11.94 1.29 -35.45
C GLY A 41 -10.94 2.32 -34.92
N ALA A 42 -10.92 2.48 -33.59
CA ALA A 42 -10.06 3.40 -32.85
C ALA A 42 -8.66 2.85 -32.50
N LYS A 43 -8.31 1.65 -32.96
CA LYS A 43 -7.08 0.95 -32.59
C LYS A 43 -6.19 0.69 -33.79
N ILE A 44 -4.88 0.85 -33.62
CA ILE A 44 -3.84 0.41 -34.57
C ILE A 44 -2.87 -0.52 -33.88
N TRP A 45 -2.31 -1.47 -34.64
CA TRP A 45 -1.20 -2.30 -34.18
C TRP A 45 -0.31 -2.69 -35.34
N ALA A 46 0.93 -3.06 -35.01
CA ALA A 46 1.87 -3.59 -35.99
C ALA A 46 2.99 -4.38 -35.29
N ASP A 47 3.75 -5.11 -36.10
CA ASP A 47 5.00 -5.72 -35.68
C ASP A 47 6.16 -4.75 -35.96
N CYS A 48 6.97 -4.47 -34.93
CA CYS A 48 8.16 -3.65 -35.04
C CYS A 48 9.43 -4.51 -35.06
N MET A 49 10.16 -4.46 -36.18
CA MET A 49 11.39 -5.21 -36.40
C MET A 49 12.58 -4.51 -35.73
N GLY A 50 13.15 -5.15 -34.72
CA GLY A 50 14.32 -4.68 -33.99
C GLY A 50 15.33 -5.78 -33.73
N THR A 51 15.81 -5.90 -32.50
CA THR A 51 16.59 -7.05 -32.03
C THR A 51 15.76 -8.35 -31.96
N GLY A 52 14.44 -8.21 -32.01
CA GLY A 52 13.44 -9.26 -32.18
C GLY A 52 12.20 -8.64 -32.84
N VAL A 53 11.11 -9.39 -32.91
CA VAL A 53 9.80 -8.88 -33.35
C VAL A 53 9.02 -8.43 -32.11
N TYR A 54 8.67 -7.15 -32.05
CA TYR A 54 7.91 -6.59 -30.94
C TYR A 54 6.53 -6.14 -31.43
N ARG A 55 5.46 -6.68 -30.84
CA ARG A 55 4.10 -6.22 -31.14
C ARG A 55 3.84 -4.92 -30.42
N THR A 56 3.33 -3.93 -31.14
CA THR A 56 3.02 -2.60 -30.61
C THR A 56 1.61 -2.22 -30.99
N GLU A 57 0.86 -1.68 -30.02
CA GLU A 57 -0.54 -1.35 -30.17
C GLU A 57 -0.83 0.03 -29.58
N VAL A 58 -1.73 0.77 -30.21
CA VAL A 58 -2.20 2.08 -29.74
C VAL A 58 -3.72 2.16 -29.93
N THR A 59 -4.41 2.60 -28.88
CA THR A 59 -5.83 2.94 -28.90
C THR A 59 -6.00 4.45 -28.81
N PHE A 60 -6.92 4.99 -29.59
CA PHE A 60 -7.19 6.42 -29.69
C PHE A 60 -8.55 6.80 -29.11
N ASP A 61 -8.66 8.01 -28.58
CA ASP A 61 -9.92 8.65 -28.20
C ASP A 61 -10.13 9.95 -29.01
N GLN A 62 -11.07 10.80 -28.56
CA GLN A 62 -11.32 12.09 -29.20
C GLN A 62 -10.19 13.12 -28.99
N ALA A 63 -9.34 12.94 -27.97
CA ALA A 63 -8.28 13.87 -27.59
C ALA A 63 -6.89 13.46 -28.12
N GLY A 64 -6.69 12.21 -28.52
CA GLY A 64 -5.45 11.69 -29.07
C GLY A 64 -5.22 10.23 -28.72
N ILE A 65 -4.10 9.94 -28.06
CA ILE A 65 -3.71 8.59 -27.65
C ILE A 65 -4.30 8.32 -26.26
N GLU A 66 -5.19 7.35 -26.16
CA GLU A 66 -5.80 6.90 -24.90
C GLU A 66 -4.87 5.92 -24.18
N ALA A 67 -4.38 4.91 -24.92
CA ALA A 67 -3.53 3.87 -24.38
C ALA A 67 -2.52 3.40 -25.44
N SER A 68 -1.36 2.95 -24.99
CA SER A 68 -0.35 2.34 -25.86
C SER A 68 0.43 1.25 -25.15
N SER A 69 0.77 0.19 -25.86
CA SER A 69 1.52 -0.93 -25.31
C SER A 69 2.53 -1.48 -26.32
N CYS A 70 3.55 -2.18 -25.81
CA CYS A 70 4.51 -2.88 -26.64
C CYS A 70 5.11 -4.06 -25.88
N THR A 71 5.30 -5.20 -26.54
CA THR A 71 5.87 -6.43 -25.94
C THR A 71 7.38 -6.35 -25.65
N CYS A 72 7.99 -5.16 -25.74
CA CYS A 72 9.41 -5.00 -25.44
C CYS A 72 9.64 -4.77 -23.94
N PRO A 73 10.78 -5.21 -23.36
CA PRO A 73 11.05 -5.12 -21.92
C PRO A 73 11.46 -3.70 -21.47
N TYR A 74 10.90 -2.66 -22.10
CA TYR A 74 11.24 -1.27 -21.80
C TYR A 74 10.36 -0.75 -20.67
N ASP A 75 10.99 -0.27 -19.60
CA ASP A 75 10.31 0.31 -18.42
C ASP A 75 11.00 1.60 -17.91
N TRP A 76 11.63 2.36 -18.83
CA TRP A 76 12.44 3.53 -18.48
C TRP A 76 11.68 4.85 -18.58
N GLY A 77 10.36 4.81 -18.40
CA GLY A 77 9.45 5.96 -18.49
C GLY A 77 9.11 6.40 -19.93
N GLY A 78 7.88 6.87 -20.11
CA GLY A 78 7.32 7.27 -21.42
C GLY A 78 7.16 6.11 -22.39
N ILE A 79 6.69 6.39 -23.61
CA ILE A 79 6.52 5.36 -24.65
C ILE A 79 7.87 4.92 -25.22
N CYS A 80 7.99 3.62 -25.52
CA CYS A 80 9.21 3.05 -26.05
C CYS A 80 9.43 3.46 -27.52
N LYS A 81 10.66 3.27 -28.02
CA LYS A 81 11.02 3.57 -29.43
C LYS A 81 10.13 2.86 -30.48
N HIS A 82 9.57 1.68 -30.18
CA HIS A 82 8.71 0.94 -31.12
C HIS A 82 7.33 1.59 -31.24
N GLN A 83 6.77 2.01 -30.10
CA GLN A 83 5.52 2.77 -30.06
C GLN A 83 5.67 4.11 -30.77
N VAL A 84 6.80 4.81 -30.57
CA VAL A 84 7.13 6.02 -31.33
C VAL A 84 7.18 5.73 -32.84
N ALA A 85 7.82 4.63 -33.26
CA ALA A 85 7.91 4.27 -34.68
C ALA A 85 6.53 3.94 -35.28
N LEU A 86 5.67 3.23 -34.56
CA LEU A 86 4.28 2.96 -34.96
C LEU A 86 3.50 4.26 -35.15
N LEU A 87 3.56 5.17 -34.18
CA LEU A 87 2.85 6.45 -34.21
C LEU A 87 3.36 7.37 -35.32
N LEU A 88 4.68 7.41 -35.57
CA LEU A 88 5.25 8.14 -36.71
C LEU A 88 4.82 7.53 -38.05
N THR A 89 4.77 6.20 -38.15
CA THR A 89 4.24 5.51 -39.34
C THR A 89 2.77 5.89 -39.57
N TYR A 90 1.97 5.92 -38.52
CA TYR A 90 0.58 6.37 -38.59
C TYR A 90 0.44 7.85 -39.02
N ILE A 91 1.31 8.75 -38.52
CA ILE A 91 1.28 10.18 -38.87
C ILE A 91 1.67 10.42 -40.34
N HIS A 92 2.73 9.76 -40.81
CA HIS A 92 3.33 10.08 -42.10
C HIS A 92 2.85 9.19 -43.25
N THR A 93 2.47 7.95 -42.95
CA THR A 93 2.05 6.95 -43.92
C THR A 93 0.82 6.18 -43.41
N PRO A 94 -0.30 6.85 -43.11
CA PRO A 94 -1.50 6.19 -42.57
C PRO A 94 -2.09 5.12 -43.50
N ASP A 95 -1.90 5.25 -44.81
CA ASP A 95 -2.41 4.31 -45.81
C ASP A 95 -1.69 2.94 -45.79
N THR A 96 -0.60 2.78 -45.03
CA THR A 96 0.08 1.49 -44.87
C THR A 96 -0.63 0.57 -43.88
N PHE A 97 -1.64 1.07 -43.17
CA PHE A 97 -2.43 0.29 -42.23
C PHE A 97 -3.62 -0.34 -42.94
N GLU A 98 -3.68 -1.67 -42.95
CA GLU A 98 -4.84 -2.40 -43.46
C GLU A 98 -6.04 -2.18 -42.54
N GLU A 99 -7.13 -1.64 -43.08
CA GLU A 99 -8.37 -1.47 -42.33
C GLU A 99 -9.10 -2.82 -42.24
N LEU A 100 -9.03 -3.43 -41.06
CA LEU A 100 -9.70 -4.69 -40.75
C LEU A 100 -11.11 -4.41 -40.25
N GLN A 101 -12.08 -5.09 -40.85
CA GLN A 101 -13.45 -5.08 -40.34
C GLN A 101 -13.50 -5.74 -38.95
N PRO A 102 -14.40 -5.29 -38.05
CA PRO A 102 -14.67 -5.98 -36.80
C PRO A 102 -14.94 -7.47 -37.06
N VAL A 103 -14.41 -8.34 -36.19
CA VAL A 103 -14.64 -9.79 -36.29
C VAL A 103 -16.15 -10.09 -36.34
N ALA A 104 -16.96 -9.34 -35.58
CA ALA A 104 -18.42 -9.46 -35.58
C ALA A 104 -19.05 -9.22 -36.97
N GLU A 105 -18.55 -8.27 -37.77
CA GLU A 105 -19.04 -8.03 -39.13
C GLU A 105 -18.60 -9.15 -40.09
N LEU A 106 -17.33 -9.57 -40.00
CA LEU A 106 -16.78 -10.65 -40.84
C LEU A 106 -17.44 -12.01 -40.59
N LEU A 107 -17.98 -12.21 -39.38
CA LEU A 107 -18.70 -13.41 -38.98
C LEU A 107 -20.22 -13.27 -39.16
N GLY A 108 -20.77 -12.06 -39.23
CA GLY A 108 -22.21 -11.79 -39.20
C GLY A 108 -23.00 -12.40 -40.35
N ASP A 109 -22.41 -12.46 -41.55
CA ASP A 109 -23.05 -13.03 -42.74
C ASP A 109 -22.80 -14.54 -42.92
N ARG A 110 -22.06 -15.17 -42.00
CA ARG A 110 -21.72 -16.60 -42.09
C ARG A 110 -22.84 -17.46 -41.54
N SER A 111 -23.06 -18.62 -42.17
CA SER A 111 -24.02 -19.58 -41.66
C SER A 111 -23.54 -20.18 -40.33
N ARG A 112 -24.48 -20.65 -39.50
CA ARG A 112 -24.14 -21.37 -38.26
C ARG A 112 -23.19 -22.56 -38.51
N ALA A 113 -23.34 -23.24 -39.65
CA ALA A 113 -22.47 -24.36 -40.01
C ALA A 113 -21.04 -23.90 -40.29
N ASP A 114 -20.87 -22.81 -41.04
CA ASP A 114 -19.54 -22.25 -41.33
C ASP A 114 -18.85 -21.76 -40.06
N LEU A 115 -19.60 -21.13 -39.14
CA LEU A 115 -19.08 -20.70 -37.84
C LEU A 115 -18.61 -21.90 -37.01
N LEU A 116 -19.35 -23.00 -36.98
CA LEU A 116 -18.94 -24.22 -36.27
C LEU A 116 -17.68 -24.82 -36.88
N THR A 117 -17.58 -24.92 -38.21
CA THR A 117 -16.36 -25.40 -38.89
C THR A 117 -15.15 -24.50 -38.60
N MET A 118 -15.35 -23.18 -38.53
CA MET A 118 -14.28 -22.25 -38.14
C MET A 118 -13.84 -22.48 -36.70
N VAL A 119 -14.77 -22.63 -35.75
CA VAL A 119 -14.44 -22.91 -34.34
C VAL A 119 -13.74 -24.26 -34.20
N GLU A 120 -14.21 -25.30 -34.88
CA GLU A 120 -13.55 -26.62 -34.90
C GLU A 120 -12.12 -26.53 -35.43
N ALA A 121 -11.91 -25.81 -36.54
CA ALA A 121 -10.57 -25.60 -37.09
C ALA A 121 -9.67 -24.79 -36.13
N MET A 122 -10.22 -23.77 -35.45
CA MET A 122 -9.51 -23.00 -34.43
C MET A 122 -9.08 -23.89 -33.26
N VAL A 123 -9.97 -24.71 -32.71
CA VAL A 123 -9.67 -25.63 -31.60
C VAL A 123 -8.69 -26.73 -32.03
N GLN A 124 -8.81 -27.27 -33.25
CA GLN A 124 -7.82 -28.22 -33.78
C GLN A 124 -6.43 -27.59 -33.90
N ARG A 125 -6.35 -26.31 -34.25
CA ARG A 125 -5.09 -25.57 -34.40
C ARG A 125 -4.51 -25.14 -33.06
N TYR A 126 -5.36 -24.80 -32.11
CA TYR A 126 -5.06 -24.29 -30.77
C TYR A 126 -5.94 -25.04 -29.76
N PRO A 127 -5.51 -26.25 -29.31
CA PRO A 127 -6.33 -27.12 -28.43
C PRO A 127 -6.71 -26.49 -27.09
N ASP A 128 -5.95 -25.51 -26.63
CA ASP A 128 -6.22 -24.66 -25.47
C ASP A 128 -7.56 -23.90 -25.57
N LEU A 129 -8.02 -23.57 -26.79
CA LEU A 129 -9.32 -22.94 -27.02
C LEU A 129 -10.51 -23.84 -26.65
N MET A 130 -10.30 -25.15 -26.44
CA MET A 130 -11.35 -26.04 -25.94
C MET A 130 -11.90 -25.59 -24.57
N THR A 131 -11.09 -24.85 -23.79
CA THR A 131 -11.52 -24.25 -22.53
C THR A 131 -12.63 -23.21 -22.72
N ILE A 132 -12.57 -22.42 -23.78
CA ILE A 132 -13.61 -21.44 -24.13
C ILE A 132 -14.87 -22.15 -24.63
N VAL A 133 -14.72 -23.24 -25.37
CA VAL A 133 -15.85 -24.03 -25.89
C VAL A 133 -16.58 -24.81 -24.79
N ASP A 134 -15.85 -25.39 -23.83
CA ASP A 134 -16.41 -26.13 -22.69
C ASP A 134 -16.80 -25.21 -21.52
N ALA A 135 -16.55 -23.89 -21.63
CA ALA A 135 -16.95 -22.93 -20.61
C ALA A 135 -18.46 -23.04 -20.33
N PRO A 136 -18.88 -22.96 -19.05
CA PRO A 136 -20.30 -22.98 -18.71
C PRO A 136 -20.99 -21.81 -19.42
N GLN A 137 -22.15 -22.07 -20.02
CA GLN A 137 -23.02 -20.99 -20.48
C GLN A 137 -23.86 -20.49 -19.31
N ALA A 138 -24.26 -19.22 -19.37
CA ALA A 138 -25.22 -18.70 -18.41
C ALA A 138 -26.50 -19.56 -18.48
N PRO A 139 -26.95 -20.15 -17.35
CA PRO A 139 -28.12 -21.00 -17.34
C PRO A 139 -29.36 -20.22 -17.80
N ALA A 140 -30.21 -20.88 -18.59
CA ALA A 140 -31.51 -20.33 -18.93
C ALA A 140 -32.38 -20.21 -17.67
N ARG A 141 -33.29 -19.22 -17.64
CA ARG A 141 -34.13 -18.96 -16.47
C ARG A 141 -34.89 -20.22 -16.03
N GLY A 142 -34.66 -20.66 -14.77
CA GLY A 142 -35.28 -21.84 -14.18
C GLY A 142 -34.65 -23.19 -14.56
N ALA A 143 -33.54 -23.19 -15.31
CA ALA A 143 -32.76 -24.39 -15.58
C ALA A 143 -31.59 -24.50 -14.58
N ALA A 144 -31.39 -25.69 -14.01
CA ALA A 144 -30.27 -25.93 -13.11
C ALA A 144 -28.91 -25.78 -13.84
N PRO A 145 -27.93 -25.09 -13.23
CA PRO A 145 -26.59 -24.96 -13.80
C PRO A 145 -25.87 -26.31 -13.84
N ASP A 146 -25.07 -26.53 -14.89
CA ASP A 146 -24.17 -27.68 -14.96
C ASP A 146 -22.92 -27.42 -14.11
N LEU A 147 -23.06 -27.67 -12.80
CA LEU A 147 -22.01 -27.44 -11.80
C LEU A 147 -20.69 -28.15 -12.13
N ALA A 148 -20.71 -29.26 -12.89
CA ALA A 148 -19.48 -29.93 -13.30
C ALA A 148 -18.65 -29.08 -14.27
N LYS A 149 -19.29 -28.29 -15.14
CA LYS A 149 -18.59 -27.33 -16.02
C LYS A 149 -18.01 -26.16 -15.26
N TYR A 150 -18.76 -25.60 -14.31
CA TYR A 150 -18.26 -24.54 -13.43
C TYR A 150 -17.04 -25.01 -12.63
N SER A 151 -17.11 -26.22 -12.07
CA SER A 151 -16.00 -26.80 -11.32
C SER A 151 -14.74 -26.92 -12.16
N ARG A 152 -14.82 -27.55 -13.35
CA ARG A 152 -13.67 -27.69 -14.25
C ARG A 152 -13.11 -26.34 -14.68
N GLN A 153 -13.97 -25.36 -14.94
CA GLN A 153 -13.53 -24.04 -15.38
C GLN A 153 -12.84 -23.27 -14.26
N ALA A 154 -13.41 -23.25 -13.06
CA ALA A 154 -12.80 -22.61 -11.89
C ALA A 154 -11.44 -23.24 -11.54
N GLU A 155 -11.34 -24.58 -11.54
CA GLU A 155 -10.05 -25.26 -11.29
C GLU A 155 -8.97 -24.88 -12.32
N ARG A 156 -9.34 -24.73 -13.59
CA ARG A 156 -8.40 -24.29 -14.64
C ARG A 156 -7.98 -22.83 -14.45
N ILE A 157 -8.90 -21.96 -14.05
CA ILE A 157 -8.60 -20.55 -13.81
C ILE A 157 -7.53 -20.44 -12.70
N PHE A 158 -7.66 -21.19 -11.61
CA PHE A 158 -6.65 -21.24 -10.54
C PHE A 158 -5.31 -21.91 -10.94
N GLN A 159 -5.23 -22.57 -12.10
CA GLN A 159 -3.96 -23.07 -12.66
C GLN A 159 -3.22 -21.99 -13.48
N GLY A 160 -3.83 -20.83 -13.70
CA GLY A 160 -3.21 -19.70 -14.38
C GLY A 160 -2.10 -19.05 -13.54
N GLU A 161 -1.16 -18.40 -14.23
CA GLU A 161 -0.01 -17.72 -13.60
C GLU A 161 -0.14 -16.18 -13.59
N GLU A 162 -1.26 -15.64 -14.11
CA GLU A 162 -1.47 -14.20 -14.28
C GLU A 162 -2.73 -13.75 -13.54
N MET A 163 -2.54 -12.79 -12.63
CA MET A 163 -3.54 -12.30 -11.68
C MET A 163 -4.79 -11.75 -12.37
N GLN A 164 -4.63 -10.86 -13.35
CA GLN A 164 -5.77 -10.19 -13.99
C GLN A 164 -6.63 -11.17 -14.80
N SER A 165 -5.99 -12.11 -15.47
CA SER A 165 -6.65 -13.20 -16.19
C SER A 165 -7.38 -14.14 -15.24
N MET A 166 -6.80 -14.42 -14.06
CA MET A 166 -7.43 -15.22 -13.03
C MET A 166 -8.69 -14.53 -12.49
N ALA A 167 -8.56 -13.26 -12.08
CA ALA A 167 -9.67 -12.47 -11.56
C ALA A 167 -10.80 -12.35 -12.60
N ALA A 168 -10.50 -11.95 -13.84
CA ALA A 168 -11.51 -11.82 -14.90
C ALA A 168 -12.20 -13.16 -15.23
N GLY A 169 -11.46 -14.27 -15.18
CA GLY A 169 -11.99 -15.61 -15.39
C GLY A 169 -12.98 -16.01 -14.30
N LEU A 170 -12.65 -15.75 -13.03
CA LEU A 170 -13.55 -16.01 -11.90
C LEU A 170 -14.76 -15.07 -11.93
N GLU A 171 -14.55 -13.79 -12.23
CA GLU A 171 -15.61 -12.77 -12.31
C GLU A 171 -16.67 -13.19 -13.33
N ALA A 172 -16.25 -13.66 -14.52
CA ALA A 172 -17.17 -14.17 -15.54
C ALA A 172 -18.06 -15.33 -15.04
N LEU A 173 -17.57 -16.18 -14.12
CA LEU A 173 -18.35 -17.24 -13.51
C LEU A 173 -19.29 -16.72 -12.42
N VAL A 174 -18.83 -15.79 -11.58
CA VAL A 174 -19.63 -15.09 -10.55
C VAL A 174 -20.80 -14.36 -11.19
N ASP A 175 -20.57 -13.73 -12.33
CA ASP A 175 -21.55 -13.05 -13.18
C ASP A 175 -22.78 -13.92 -13.54
N HIS A 176 -22.59 -15.24 -13.57
CA HIS A 176 -23.69 -16.18 -13.84
C HIS A 176 -24.57 -16.36 -12.60
N GLY A 177 -23.97 -16.42 -11.41
CA GLY A 177 -24.68 -16.36 -10.13
C GLY A 177 -25.47 -15.06 -10.01
N ASP A 178 -24.85 -13.93 -10.38
CA ASP A 178 -25.46 -12.60 -10.36
C ASP A 178 -26.69 -12.49 -11.25
N ARG A 179 -26.62 -13.09 -12.44
CA ARG A 179 -27.75 -13.12 -13.37
C ARG A 179 -28.89 -13.99 -12.83
N LEU A 180 -28.57 -15.11 -12.19
CA LEU A 180 -29.56 -15.98 -11.55
C LEU A 180 -30.26 -15.27 -10.38
N SER A 181 -29.50 -14.64 -9.47
CA SER A 181 -30.02 -13.91 -8.32
C SER A 181 -30.89 -12.73 -8.74
N LYS A 182 -30.43 -11.90 -9.69
CA LYS A 182 -31.24 -10.83 -10.31
C LYS A 182 -32.51 -11.34 -11.00
N GLY A 183 -32.49 -12.58 -11.51
CA GLY A 183 -33.63 -13.27 -12.09
C GLY A 183 -34.63 -13.86 -11.08
N GLY A 184 -34.29 -13.83 -9.79
CA GLY A 184 -35.05 -14.41 -8.67
C GLY A 184 -34.74 -15.88 -8.39
N ASP A 185 -33.77 -16.49 -9.09
CA ASP A 185 -33.37 -17.89 -8.92
C ASP A 185 -32.24 -18.02 -7.90
N TRP A 186 -32.54 -17.63 -6.66
CA TRP A 186 -31.59 -17.61 -5.53
C TRP A 186 -31.04 -19.00 -5.18
N LEU A 187 -31.82 -20.05 -5.42
CA LEU A 187 -31.41 -21.42 -5.12
C LEU A 187 -30.25 -21.86 -6.01
N HIS A 188 -30.37 -21.68 -7.33
CA HIS A 188 -29.30 -22.03 -8.26
C HIS A 188 -28.15 -21.02 -8.22
N ALA A 189 -28.41 -19.74 -7.93
CA ALA A 189 -27.36 -18.76 -7.69
C ALA A 189 -26.46 -19.21 -6.53
N GLY A 190 -27.06 -19.60 -5.40
CA GLY A 190 -26.34 -20.10 -4.24
C GLY A 190 -25.55 -21.38 -4.52
N ASP A 191 -26.06 -22.29 -5.36
CA ASP A 191 -25.28 -23.48 -5.78
C ASP A 191 -24.02 -23.09 -6.58
N VAL A 192 -24.10 -22.06 -7.43
CA VAL A 192 -22.94 -21.55 -8.17
C VAL A 192 -21.95 -20.87 -7.23
N TYR A 193 -22.39 -19.90 -6.42
CA TYR A 193 -21.51 -19.20 -5.48
C TYR A 193 -20.85 -20.16 -4.49
N GLN A 194 -21.62 -21.11 -3.95
CA GLN A 194 -21.09 -22.13 -3.04
C GLN A 194 -20.00 -22.96 -3.70
N LEU A 195 -20.21 -23.44 -4.93
CA LEU A 195 -19.22 -24.24 -5.62
C LEU A 195 -17.94 -23.44 -5.89
N LEU A 196 -18.07 -22.20 -6.38
CA LEU A 196 -16.93 -21.35 -6.70
C LEU A 196 -16.14 -21.01 -5.44
N LEU A 197 -16.80 -20.61 -4.36
CA LEU A 197 -16.16 -20.34 -3.08
C LEU A 197 -15.49 -21.58 -2.49
N ALA A 198 -16.12 -22.76 -2.57
CA ALA A 198 -15.51 -24.00 -2.11
C ALA A 198 -14.23 -24.36 -2.87
N ILE A 199 -14.18 -24.11 -4.18
CA ILE A 199 -12.96 -24.29 -4.98
C ILE A 199 -11.92 -23.23 -4.61
N ALA A 200 -12.32 -21.97 -4.45
CA ALA A 200 -11.44 -20.90 -4.01
C ALA A 200 -10.79 -21.21 -2.66
N ASN A 201 -11.56 -21.70 -1.68
CA ASN A 201 -11.06 -22.10 -0.36
C ASN A 201 -10.00 -23.22 -0.45
N GLN A 202 -10.01 -24.02 -1.52
CA GLN A 202 -9.03 -25.10 -1.72
C GLN A 202 -7.83 -24.68 -2.57
N ARG A 203 -8.03 -23.78 -3.53
CA ARG A 203 -7.05 -23.43 -4.57
C ARG A 203 -6.32 -22.12 -4.30
N TYR A 204 -6.87 -21.24 -3.48
CA TYR A 204 -6.18 -20.03 -3.04
C TYR A 204 -5.14 -20.39 -1.98
N ASP A 205 -3.98 -20.87 -2.43
CA ASP A 205 -2.83 -21.20 -1.59
C ASP A 205 -1.78 -20.07 -1.62
N PHE A 206 -0.63 -20.28 -0.96
CA PHE A 206 0.45 -19.29 -0.93
C PHE A 206 0.97 -18.90 -2.33
N SER A 207 0.88 -19.78 -3.33
CA SER A 207 1.32 -19.45 -4.69
C SER A 207 0.36 -18.49 -5.38
N VAL A 208 -0.95 -18.69 -5.20
CA VAL A 208 -1.96 -17.75 -5.69
C VAL A 208 -1.87 -16.43 -4.93
N PHE A 209 -1.67 -16.48 -3.61
CA PHE A 209 -1.49 -15.28 -2.78
C PHE A 209 -0.28 -14.43 -3.22
N GLU A 210 0.83 -15.04 -3.61
CA GLU A 210 2.00 -14.31 -4.15
C GLU A 210 1.71 -13.64 -5.50
N ILE A 211 0.84 -14.23 -6.32
CA ILE A 211 0.41 -13.68 -7.61
C ILE A 211 -0.62 -12.55 -7.42
N ASP A 212 -1.49 -12.66 -6.42
CA ASP A 212 -2.57 -11.72 -6.14
C ASP A 212 -2.12 -10.48 -5.33
N TYR A 213 -1.05 -9.83 -5.79
CA TYR A 213 -0.37 -8.78 -5.02
C TYR A 213 -1.20 -7.50 -4.80
N ASP A 214 -2.22 -7.25 -5.62
CA ASP A 214 -3.17 -6.13 -5.43
C ASP A 214 -4.55 -6.58 -4.92
N GLY A 215 -4.75 -7.89 -4.70
CA GLY A 215 -5.97 -8.47 -4.17
C GLY A 215 -7.12 -8.62 -5.17
N ALA A 216 -6.89 -8.46 -6.48
CA ALA A 216 -7.93 -8.59 -7.50
C ALA A 216 -8.66 -9.95 -7.45
N VAL A 217 -7.94 -11.05 -7.24
CA VAL A 217 -8.55 -12.40 -7.12
C VAL A 217 -9.33 -12.51 -5.80
N ALA A 218 -8.76 -12.02 -4.71
CA ALA A 218 -9.41 -11.99 -3.39
C ALA A 218 -10.72 -11.18 -3.42
N CYS A 219 -10.78 -10.05 -4.14
CA CYS A 219 -12.01 -9.27 -4.34
C CYS A 219 -13.12 -10.09 -5.00
N VAL A 220 -12.81 -10.84 -6.07
CA VAL A 220 -13.82 -11.69 -6.72
C VAL A 220 -14.29 -12.82 -5.78
N ILE A 221 -13.41 -13.34 -4.92
CA ILE A 221 -13.78 -14.34 -3.91
C ILE A 221 -14.70 -13.72 -2.83
N GLN A 222 -14.49 -12.46 -2.46
CA GLN A 222 -15.40 -11.73 -1.57
C GLN A 222 -16.80 -11.62 -2.19
N ASP A 223 -16.91 -11.39 -3.49
CA ASP A 223 -18.20 -11.36 -4.20
C ASP A 223 -18.90 -12.73 -4.17
N MET A 224 -18.14 -13.84 -4.25
CA MET A 224 -18.70 -15.19 -4.08
C MET A 224 -19.31 -15.38 -2.68
N ALA A 225 -18.61 -14.93 -1.64
CA ALA A 225 -19.10 -15.02 -0.26
C ALA A 225 -20.33 -14.13 -0.03
N ALA A 226 -20.32 -12.90 -0.54
CA ALA A 226 -21.46 -11.98 -0.46
C ALA A 226 -22.68 -12.54 -1.22
N GLY A 227 -22.50 -13.04 -2.44
CA GLY A 227 -23.56 -13.67 -3.22
C GLY A 227 -24.16 -14.89 -2.51
N LEU A 228 -23.32 -15.71 -1.86
CA LEU A 228 -23.80 -16.85 -1.07
C LEU A 228 -24.56 -16.42 0.20
N GLN A 229 -24.09 -15.36 0.87
CA GLN A 229 -24.79 -14.74 2.00
C GLN A 229 -26.19 -14.27 1.59
N ASP A 230 -26.31 -13.54 0.48
CA ASP A 230 -27.60 -13.08 -0.04
C ASP A 230 -28.53 -14.26 -0.33
N CYS A 231 -28.01 -15.35 -0.91
CA CYS A 231 -28.79 -16.55 -1.15
C CYS A 231 -29.27 -17.21 0.14
N LEU A 232 -28.46 -17.22 1.22
CA LEU A 232 -28.91 -17.71 2.53
C LEU A 232 -30.05 -16.88 3.12
N ILE A 233 -30.13 -15.58 2.81
CA ILE A 233 -31.19 -14.67 3.26
C ILE A 233 -32.47 -14.89 2.45
N GLN A 234 -32.34 -15.01 1.12
CA GLN A 234 -33.49 -14.96 0.20
C GLN A 234 -34.18 -16.31 -0.03
N VAL A 235 -33.51 -17.44 0.21
CA VAL A 235 -34.13 -18.77 0.02
C VAL A 235 -34.95 -19.17 1.25
N GLU A 236 -36.28 -19.08 1.14
CA GLU A 236 -37.22 -19.41 2.23
C GLU A 236 -37.19 -20.89 2.64
N GLU A 237 -37.12 -21.83 1.68
CA GLU A 237 -37.09 -23.27 1.92
C GLU A 237 -35.82 -23.91 1.34
N LEU A 238 -34.73 -23.90 2.11
CA LEU A 238 -33.48 -24.55 1.75
C LEU A 238 -33.40 -25.95 2.37
N ASP A 239 -33.16 -26.98 1.56
CA ASP A 239 -33.02 -28.34 2.08
C ASP A 239 -31.82 -28.44 3.06
N ARG A 240 -31.97 -29.27 4.10
CA ARG A 240 -31.00 -29.32 5.21
C ARG A 240 -29.58 -29.63 4.75
N ASN A 241 -29.40 -30.48 3.74
CA ASN A 241 -28.08 -30.89 3.25
C ASN A 241 -27.41 -29.75 2.47
N ARG A 242 -28.18 -29.05 1.65
CA ARG A 242 -27.71 -27.88 0.91
C ARG A 242 -27.41 -26.72 1.83
N ARG A 243 -28.30 -26.43 2.78
CA ARG A 243 -28.07 -25.43 3.83
C ARG A 243 -26.79 -25.71 4.60
N ARG A 244 -26.59 -26.95 5.05
CA ARG A 244 -25.33 -27.36 5.69
C ARG A 244 -24.14 -27.08 4.77
N ARG A 245 -24.18 -27.50 3.50
CA ARG A 245 -23.05 -27.29 2.59
C ARG A 245 -22.70 -25.81 2.41
N TRP A 246 -23.69 -24.93 2.29
CA TRP A 246 -23.48 -23.49 2.15
C TRP A 246 -22.83 -22.91 3.41
N VAL A 247 -23.35 -23.26 4.59
CA VAL A 247 -22.80 -22.85 5.89
C VAL A 247 -21.37 -23.36 6.10
N GLU A 248 -21.11 -24.63 5.77
CA GLU A 248 -19.77 -25.23 5.83
C GLU A 248 -18.79 -24.52 4.91
N THR A 249 -19.20 -24.16 3.69
CA THR A 249 -18.34 -23.43 2.76
C THR A 249 -17.97 -22.02 3.27
N LEU A 250 -18.91 -21.32 3.90
CA LEU A 250 -18.63 -20.03 4.54
C LEU A 250 -17.70 -20.19 5.74
N PHE A 251 -17.87 -21.24 6.54
CA PHE A 251 -16.97 -21.53 7.64
C PHE A 251 -15.55 -21.89 7.16
N ASP A 252 -15.44 -22.70 6.10
CA ASP A 252 -14.15 -22.99 5.46
C ASP A 252 -13.47 -21.71 4.93
N ALA A 253 -14.25 -20.74 4.44
CA ALA A 253 -13.73 -19.46 3.99
C ALA A 253 -13.16 -18.62 5.16
N VAL A 254 -13.87 -18.60 6.30
CA VAL A 254 -13.33 -18.00 7.54
C VAL A 254 -12.03 -18.70 7.94
N LEU A 255 -11.99 -20.04 7.97
CA LEU A 255 -10.77 -20.76 8.32
C LEU A 255 -9.61 -20.51 7.35
N LYS A 256 -9.91 -20.35 6.05
CA LYS A 256 -8.91 -19.98 5.05
C LYS A 256 -8.34 -18.58 5.31
N ASP A 257 -9.16 -17.60 5.64
CA ASP A 257 -8.67 -16.28 6.05
C ASP A 257 -7.76 -16.37 7.29
N LEU A 258 -8.15 -17.21 8.26
CA LEU A 258 -7.32 -17.47 9.44
C LEU A 258 -5.97 -18.11 9.10
N GLU A 259 -5.94 -19.04 8.16
CA GLU A 259 -4.73 -19.68 7.65
C GLU A 259 -3.80 -18.67 6.96
N LEU A 260 -4.36 -17.74 6.20
CA LEU A 260 -3.62 -16.71 5.45
C LEU A 260 -3.17 -15.53 6.34
N GLY A 261 -3.57 -15.52 7.62
CA GLY A 261 -3.15 -14.52 8.60
C GLY A 261 -4.08 -13.30 8.71
N GLY A 262 -5.34 -13.42 8.29
CA GLY A 262 -6.34 -12.36 8.38
C GLY A 262 -6.13 -11.28 7.33
N ILE A 263 -6.13 -11.68 6.06
CA ILE A 263 -5.92 -10.79 4.91
C ILE A 263 -7.25 -10.27 4.35
N ASP A 264 -8.35 -10.43 5.10
CA ASP A 264 -9.72 -10.18 4.68
C ASP A 264 -10.16 -11.05 3.49
N TYR A 265 -9.67 -12.29 3.44
CA TYR A 265 -10.14 -13.31 2.49
C TYR A 265 -11.62 -13.61 2.74
N ALA A 266 -12.47 -13.38 1.74
CA ALA A 266 -13.90 -13.68 1.81
C ALA A 266 -14.60 -13.11 3.07
N TYR A 267 -14.24 -11.89 3.51
CA TYR A 267 -14.71 -11.32 4.78
C TYR A 267 -16.23 -11.36 5.05
N PRO A 268 -17.16 -11.29 4.04
CA PRO A 268 -18.59 -11.43 4.30
C PRO A 268 -18.98 -12.76 4.94
N ALA A 269 -18.16 -13.80 4.82
CA ALA A 269 -18.45 -15.13 5.35
C ALA A 269 -18.67 -15.15 6.87
N GLY A 270 -17.86 -14.41 7.64
CA GLY A 270 -18.02 -14.32 9.09
C GLY A 270 -19.33 -13.64 9.49
N GLU A 271 -19.72 -12.57 8.78
CA GLU A 271 -21.01 -11.91 8.99
C GLU A 271 -22.16 -12.85 8.63
N ALA A 272 -22.07 -13.55 7.49
CA ALA A 272 -23.08 -14.52 7.08
C ALA A 272 -23.32 -15.59 8.14
N LEU A 273 -22.25 -16.13 8.74
CA LEU A 273 -22.32 -17.12 9.81
C LEU A 273 -22.94 -16.54 11.09
N THR A 274 -22.67 -15.29 11.44
CA THR A 274 -23.20 -14.69 12.69
C THR A 274 -24.62 -14.16 12.53
N ALA A 275 -24.98 -13.60 11.38
CA ALA A 275 -26.23 -12.89 11.13
C ALA A 275 -27.34 -13.76 10.50
N HIS A 276 -26.98 -14.77 9.70
CA HIS A 276 -27.95 -15.46 8.82
C HIS A 276 -28.02 -16.99 9.01
N THR A 277 -27.43 -17.51 10.08
CA THR A 277 -27.54 -18.91 10.49
C THR A 277 -28.66 -19.13 11.53
N THR A 278 -29.14 -20.36 11.62
CA THR A 278 -30.19 -20.81 12.54
C THR A 278 -29.61 -21.65 13.67
N ALA A 279 -30.39 -21.91 14.72
CA ALA A 279 -29.97 -22.80 15.82
C ALA A 279 -29.51 -24.19 15.32
N ALA A 280 -30.18 -24.75 14.30
CA ALA A 280 -29.83 -26.04 13.72
C ALA A 280 -28.48 -26.03 12.95
N ASP A 281 -28.08 -24.88 12.40
CA ASP A 281 -26.76 -24.73 11.78
C ASP A 281 -25.67 -24.75 12.87
N TRP A 282 -25.96 -24.07 13.99
CA TRP A 282 -25.08 -23.95 15.13
C TRP A 282 -24.85 -25.23 15.91
N ASP A 283 -25.81 -26.16 15.91
CA ASP A 283 -25.63 -27.52 16.46
C ASP A 283 -24.41 -28.26 15.86
N TRP A 284 -23.90 -27.79 14.72
CA TRP A 284 -22.65 -28.26 14.14
C TRP A 284 -21.53 -27.24 14.11
N LEU A 285 -21.81 -25.95 13.85
CA LEU A 285 -20.76 -24.93 13.82
C LEU A 285 -20.03 -24.85 15.16
N GLU A 286 -20.75 -24.85 16.27
CA GLU A 286 -20.16 -24.68 17.60
C GLU A 286 -19.16 -25.80 17.97
N PRO A 287 -19.49 -27.10 17.84
CA PRO A 287 -18.50 -28.17 18.01
C PRO A 287 -17.28 -28.03 17.09
N ARG A 288 -17.48 -27.61 15.83
CA ARG A 288 -16.36 -27.41 14.88
C ARG A 288 -15.46 -26.26 15.27
N ILE A 289 -16.02 -25.13 15.70
CA ILE A 289 -15.24 -23.99 16.20
C ILE A 289 -14.43 -24.40 17.43
N HIS A 290 -15.01 -25.19 18.35
CA HIS A 290 -14.26 -25.73 19.48
C HIS A 290 -13.13 -26.69 19.08
N GLU A 291 -13.34 -27.54 18.06
CA GLU A 291 -12.28 -28.38 17.50
C GLU A 291 -11.14 -27.56 16.92
N GLU A 292 -11.43 -26.47 16.19
CA GLU A 292 -10.41 -25.57 15.65
C GLU A 292 -9.66 -24.82 16.75
N LEU A 293 -10.37 -24.27 17.74
CA LEU A 293 -9.76 -23.64 18.93
C LEU A 293 -8.77 -24.57 19.63
N ALA A 294 -9.09 -25.87 19.73
CA ALA A 294 -8.23 -26.86 20.36
C ALA A 294 -6.95 -27.17 19.56
N LYS A 295 -6.91 -26.87 18.26
CA LYS A 295 -5.75 -27.09 17.37
C LYS A 295 -4.80 -25.89 17.32
N LEU A 296 -5.24 -24.71 17.77
CA LEU A 296 -4.46 -23.48 17.61
C LEU A 296 -3.12 -23.55 18.37
N PRO A 297 -2.01 -23.13 17.73
CA PRO A 297 -0.71 -23.06 18.40
C PRO A 297 -0.67 -21.91 19.41
N GLN A 298 0.11 -22.06 20.48
CA GLN A 298 0.45 -20.96 21.41
C GLN A 298 1.46 -19.99 20.77
N SER A 299 1.05 -19.29 19.71
CA SER A 299 1.84 -18.32 18.95
C SER A 299 1.01 -17.06 18.68
N ARG A 300 1.64 -15.99 18.19
CA ARG A 300 0.94 -14.73 17.89
C ARG A 300 -0.17 -14.89 16.83
N SER A 301 0.08 -15.66 15.77
CA SER A 301 -0.95 -15.99 14.78
C SER A 301 -2.08 -16.83 15.39
N GLY A 302 -1.74 -17.76 16.29
CA GLY A 302 -2.72 -18.51 17.08
C GLY A 302 -3.58 -17.61 17.98
N SER A 303 -3.01 -16.56 18.57
CA SER A 303 -3.74 -15.59 19.39
C SER A 303 -4.80 -14.82 18.59
N TRP A 304 -4.49 -14.41 17.37
CA TRP A 304 -5.47 -13.70 16.53
C TRP A 304 -6.60 -14.63 16.09
N ALA A 305 -6.28 -15.83 15.59
CA ALA A 305 -7.27 -16.84 15.20
C ALA A 305 -8.17 -17.23 16.39
N GLN A 306 -7.59 -17.37 17.59
CA GLN A 306 -8.33 -17.63 18.82
C GLN A 306 -9.33 -16.50 19.10
N SER A 307 -8.88 -15.24 19.03
CA SER A 307 -9.73 -14.08 19.24
C SER A 307 -10.93 -14.06 18.29
N TYR A 308 -10.69 -14.31 17.00
CA TYR A 308 -11.74 -14.34 15.99
C TYR A 308 -12.76 -15.46 16.22
N LEU A 309 -12.30 -16.69 16.47
CA LEU A 309 -13.20 -17.83 16.72
C LEU A 309 -14.05 -17.64 17.98
N VAL A 310 -13.47 -17.04 19.03
CA VAL A 310 -14.23 -16.68 20.24
C VAL A 310 -15.28 -15.62 19.93
N LYS A 311 -14.93 -14.59 19.14
CA LYS A 311 -15.88 -13.57 18.68
C LYS A 311 -17.04 -14.18 17.88
N LEU A 312 -16.76 -15.20 17.06
CA LEU A 312 -17.78 -15.92 16.32
C LEU A 312 -18.76 -16.63 17.27
N LEU A 313 -18.26 -17.29 18.31
CA LEU A 313 -19.09 -17.93 19.34
C LEU A 313 -19.93 -16.92 20.15
N THR A 314 -19.33 -15.81 20.56
CA THR A 314 -20.03 -14.80 21.39
C THR A 314 -21.10 -14.05 20.60
N ALA A 315 -20.88 -13.78 19.31
CA ALA A 315 -21.86 -13.10 18.46
C ALA A 315 -23.23 -13.82 18.44
N ARG A 316 -23.25 -15.15 18.58
CA ARG A 316 -24.50 -15.91 18.72
C ARG A 316 -25.18 -15.63 20.06
N ALA A 317 -24.42 -15.70 21.16
CA ALA A 317 -24.93 -15.49 22.51
C ALA A 317 -25.50 -14.07 22.66
N ASP A 318 -24.81 -13.07 22.12
CA ASP A 318 -25.26 -11.66 22.11
C ASP A 318 -26.60 -11.50 21.36
N ARG A 319 -26.78 -12.17 20.21
CA ARG A 319 -28.06 -12.16 19.46
C ARG A 319 -29.20 -12.82 20.22
N GLN A 320 -28.90 -13.79 21.08
CA GLN A 320 -29.87 -14.45 21.95
C GLN A 320 -30.12 -13.67 23.25
N GLY A 321 -29.36 -12.59 23.50
CA GLY A 321 -29.38 -11.85 24.76
C GLY A 321 -28.87 -12.67 25.94
N ASP A 322 -28.02 -13.66 25.68
CA ASP A 322 -27.42 -14.51 26.72
C ASP A 322 -26.01 -14.01 27.08
N ASP A 323 -25.97 -12.88 27.78
CA ASP A 323 -24.73 -12.25 28.25
C ASP A 323 -23.91 -13.19 29.15
N GLN A 324 -24.56 -14.15 29.84
CA GLN A 324 -23.88 -15.12 30.69
C GLN A 324 -23.11 -16.15 29.85
N GLN A 325 -23.71 -16.66 28.77
CA GLN A 325 -23.03 -17.58 27.86
C GLN A 325 -21.89 -16.88 27.10
N ALA A 326 -22.10 -15.64 26.66
CA ALA A 326 -21.04 -14.83 26.04
C ALA A 326 -19.86 -14.65 26.99
N ALA A 327 -20.12 -14.23 28.23
CA ALA A 327 -19.11 -14.09 29.28
C ALA A 327 -18.38 -15.41 29.56
N ALA A 328 -19.11 -16.52 29.74
CA ALA A 328 -18.51 -17.83 29.99
C ALA A 328 -17.59 -18.27 28.84
N THR A 329 -17.93 -17.91 27.61
CA THR A 329 -17.13 -18.22 26.41
C THR A 329 -15.83 -17.42 26.40
N ILE A 330 -15.90 -16.10 26.64
CA ILE A 330 -14.70 -15.23 26.72
C ILE A 330 -13.79 -15.68 27.84
N LEU A 331 -14.31 -15.90 29.04
CA LEU A 331 -13.52 -16.27 30.21
C LEU A 331 -12.86 -17.66 30.09
N LYS A 332 -13.47 -18.57 29.31
CA LYS A 332 -12.96 -19.93 29.15
C LYS A 332 -12.02 -20.09 27.96
N PHE A 333 -12.33 -19.42 26.84
CA PHE A 333 -11.67 -19.66 25.55
C PHE A 333 -11.04 -18.41 24.94
N GLY A 334 -11.37 -17.20 25.45
CA GLY A 334 -10.83 -15.94 24.98
C GLY A 334 -9.32 -15.82 25.17
N THR A 335 -8.71 -14.95 24.37
CA THR A 335 -7.32 -14.51 24.61
C THR A 335 -7.24 -13.71 25.91
N PRO A 336 -6.04 -13.56 26.51
CA PRO A 336 -5.86 -12.68 27.68
C PRO A 336 -6.34 -11.24 27.42
N GLU A 337 -6.19 -10.75 26.19
CA GLU A 337 -6.72 -9.46 25.74
C GLU A 337 -8.25 -9.41 25.85
N GLN A 338 -8.96 -10.35 25.22
CA GLN A 338 -10.42 -10.41 25.31
C GLN A 338 -10.94 -10.56 26.74
N GLN A 339 -10.23 -11.33 27.58
CA GLN A 339 -10.57 -11.49 28.99
C GLN A 339 -10.37 -10.18 29.77
N ALA A 340 -9.25 -9.49 29.57
CA ALA A 340 -8.97 -8.21 30.21
C ALA A 340 -10.00 -7.15 29.79
N ASP A 341 -10.32 -7.06 28.49
CA ASP A 341 -11.31 -6.13 27.96
C ASP A 341 -12.72 -6.42 28.50
N TRP A 342 -13.08 -7.70 28.61
CA TRP A 342 -14.36 -8.08 29.21
C TRP A 342 -14.44 -7.67 30.68
N HIS A 343 -13.40 -7.92 31.48
CA HIS A 343 -13.36 -7.48 32.88
C HIS A 343 -13.39 -5.96 33.00
N LEU A 344 -12.71 -5.23 32.11
CA LEU A 344 -12.74 -3.77 32.05
C LEU A 344 -14.16 -3.26 31.76
N GLY A 345 -14.82 -3.81 30.73
CA GLY A 345 -16.18 -3.42 30.36
C GLY A 345 -17.24 -3.72 31.43
N ASN A 346 -17.00 -4.71 32.28
CA ASN A 346 -17.89 -5.09 33.39
C ASN A 346 -17.55 -4.41 34.73
N GLY A 347 -16.56 -3.50 34.77
CA GLY A 347 -16.16 -2.80 35.99
C GLY A 347 -15.30 -3.62 36.96
N SER A 348 -14.87 -4.83 36.58
CA SER A 348 -13.92 -5.66 37.32
C SER A 348 -12.48 -5.24 37.02
N TYR A 349 -12.15 -3.98 37.28
CA TYR A 349 -10.89 -3.38 36.87
C TYR A 349 -9.65 -4.02 37.51
N GLY A 350 -9.80 -4.68 38.68
CA GLY A 350 -8.68 -5.33 39.37
C GLY A 350 -8.23 -6.58 38.62
N GLU A 351 -9.19 -7.40 38.25
CA GLU A 351 -9.01 -8.61 37.44
C GLU A 351 -8.50 -8.25 36.04
N ALA A 352 -9.07 -7.21 35.41
CA ALA A 352 -8.63 -6.72 34.11
C ALA A 352 -7.13 -6.37 34.11
N VAL A 353 -6.70 -5.56 35.10
CA VAL A 353 -5.29 -5.18 35.26
C VAL A 353 -4.40 -6.38 35.57
N ALA A 354 -4.85 -7.32 36.41
CA ALA A 354 -4.05 -8.50 36.76
C ALA A 354 -3.79 -9.40 35.54
N ILE A 355 -4.80 -9.61 34.69
CA ILE A 355 -4.66 -10.37 33.43
C ILE A 355 -3.71 -9.63 32.49
N ALA A 356 -3.92 -8.33 32.28
CA ALA A 356 -3.09 -7.51 31.41
C ALA A 356 -1.62 -7.51 31.87
N GLN A 357 -1.34 -7.35 33.17
CA GLN A 357 0.02 -7.40 33.73
C GLN A 357 0.70 -8.76 33.52
N ALA A 358 -0.05 -9.86 33.65
CA ALA A 358 0.50 -11.20 33.49
C ALA A 358 0.81 -11.55 32.02
N HIS A 359 0.12 -10.93 31.06
CA HIS A 359 0.12 -11.42 29.67
C HIS A 359 0.55 -10.39 28.62
N PHE A 360 0.56 -9.08 28.90
CA PHE A 360 0.88 -8.05 27.90
C PHE A 360 2.38 -7.72 27.81
N SER A 361 3.23 -8.48 28.51
CA SER A 361 4.67 -8.26 28.47
C SER A 361 5.24 -8.40 27.05
N GLY A 362 6.08 -7.44 26.65
CA GLY A 362 6.61 -7.36 25.29
C GLY A 362 5.62 -6.86 24.23
N LEU A 363 4.43 -6.40 24.62
CA LEU A 363 3.40 -5.85 23.74
C LEU A 363 3.11 -4.37 24.09
N PRO A 364 4.06 -3.44 23.89
CA PRO A 364 3.94 -2.07 24.38
C PRO A 364 2.73 -1.32 23.78
N GLY A 365 2.34 -1.63 22.54
CA GLY A 365 1.15 -1.06 21.93
C GLY A 365 -0.15 -1.48 22.64
N LEU A 366 -0.25 -2.74 23.04
CA LEU A 366 -1.43 -3.24 23.76
C LEU A 366 -1.50 -2.69 25.19
N VAL A 367 -0.35 -2.54 25.85
CA VAL A 367 -0.25 -1.90 27.18
C VAL A 367 -0.80 -0.47 27.14
N VAL A 368 -0.38 0.37 26.19
CA VAL A 368 -0.85 1.76 26.15
C VAL A 368 -2.32 1.85 25.74
N GLN A 369 -2.79 1.01 24.80
CA GLN A 369 -4.21 0.94 24.43
C GLN A 369 -5.10 0.57 25.62
N PHE A 370 -4.68 -0.42 26.40
CA PHE A 370 -5.40 -0.83 27.60
C PHE A 370 -5.37 0.26 28.69
N ALA A 371 -4.26 0.98 28.84
CA ALA A 371 -4.18 2.12 29.76
C ALA A 371 -5.13 3.26 29.36
N ASP A 372 -5.24 3.56 28.07
CA ASP A 372 -6.21 4.55 27.55
C ASP A 372 -7.65 4.10 27.81
N ALA A 373 -7.95 2.80 27.66
CA ALA A 373 -9.26 2.23 27.99
C ALA A 373 -9.59 2.38 29.49
N LEU A 374 -8.61 2.20 30.38
CA LEU A 374 -8.77 2.45 31.82
C LEU A 374 -9.07 3.92 32.11
N ILE A 375 -8.38 4.87 31.44
CA ILE A 375 -8.66 6.31 31.57
C ILE A 375 -10.09 6.61 31.11
N ALA A 376 -10.50 6.05 29.96
CA ALA A 376 -11.86 6.23 29.44
C ALA A 376 -12.95 5.67 30.39
N ALA A 377 -12.64 4.61 31.14
CA ALA A 377 -13.48 4.05 32.19
C ALA A 377 -13.46 4.85 33.52
N GLY A 378 -12.63 5.90 33.62
CA GLY A 378 -12.48 6.75 34.81
C GLY A 378 -11.46 6.24 35.83
N GLU A 379 -10.75 5.14 35.55
CA GLU A 379 -9.75 4.52 36.43
C GLU A 379 -8.34 5.07 36.18
N VAL A 380 -8.21 6.40 36.27
CA VAL A 380 -7.00 7.17 35.92
C VAL A 380 -5.77 6.72 36.72
N ASP A 381 -5.91 6.57 38.04
CA ASP A 381 -4.80 6.15 38.92
C ASP A 381 -4.33 4.72 38.61
N ARG A 382 -5.25 3.83 38.23
CA ARG A 382 -4.90 2.46 37.83
C ARG A 382 -4.16 2.44 36.50
N ALA A 383 -4.60 3.24 35.53
CA ALA A 383 -3.92 3.38 34.24
C ALA A 383 -2.47 3.83 34.45
N LEU A 384 -2.25 4.84 35.29
CA LEU A 384 -0.90 5.31 35.63
C LEU A 384 -0.06 4.21 36.28
N ALA A 385 -0.57 3.57 37.34
CA ALA A 385 0.15 2.50 38.04
C ALA A 385 0.47 1.32 37.11
N PHE A 386 -0.43 1.02 36.17
CA PHE A 386 -0.27 -0.04 35.17
C PHE A 386 0.87 0.26 34.20
N VAL A 387 0.91 1.46 33.60
CA VAL A 387 2.01 1.83 32.68
C VAL A 387 3.33 1.97 33.41
N GLN A 388 3.34 2.52 34.63
CA GLN A 388 4.54 2.59 35.47
C GLN A 388 5.12 1.21 35.79
N HIS A 389 4.27 0.21 36.04
CA HIS A 389 4.72 -1.17 36.25
C HIS A 389 5.51 -1.68 35.04
N PHE A 390 4.98 -1.51 33.82
CA PHE A 390 5.67 -1.92 32.59
C PHE A 390 6.91 -1.07 32.29
N ALA A 391 6.87 0.24 32.53
CA ALA A 391 8.04 1.10 32.36
C ALA A 391 9.22 0.68 33.25
N GLN A 392 8.94 0.21 34.48
CA GLN A 392 9.95 -0.28 35.41
C GLN A 392 10.48 -1.67 35.07
N THR A 393 9.62 -2.58 34.61
CA THR A 393 10.01 -3.97 34.30
C THR A 393 10.60 -4.12 32.91
N GLU A 394 10.20 -3.25 31.97
CA GLU A 394 10.58 -3.28 30.55
C GLU A 394 11.21 -1.94 30.11
N ALA A 395 12.25 -1.52 30.84
CA ALA A 395 12.92 -0.21 30.76
C ALA A 395 13.55 0.18 29.40
N ARG A 396 13.21 -0.49 28.29
CA ARG A 396 13.73 -0.22 26.94
C ARG A 396 12.68 0.27 25.94
N SER A 397 11.40 0.36 26.31
CA SER A 397 10.35 0.84 25.41
C SER A 397 10.09 2.33 25.60
N TYR A 398 10.47 3.15 24.62
CA TYR A 398 10.17 4.59 24.62
C TYR A 398 8.64 4.86 24.62
N VAL A 399 7.84 3.91 24.16
CA VAL A 399 6.37 4.01 24.08
C VAL A 399 5.75 4.30 25.45
N TYR A 400 6.28 3.69 26.51
CA TYR A 400 5.78 3.94 27.87
C TYR A 400 6.13 5.35 28.34
N GLN A 401 7.32 5.85 28.01
CA GLN A 401 7.74 7.20 28.37
C GLN A 401 6.99 8.27 27.58
N GLU A 402 6.67 8.01 26.31
CA GLU A 402 5.78 8.88 25.52
C GLU A 402 4.38 8.95 26.13
N TRP A 403 3.82 7.80 26.50
CA TRP A 403 2.50 7.76 27.16
C TRP A 403 2.52 8.49 28.50
N LEU A 404 3.52 8.25 29.36
CA LEU A 404 3.66 8.91 30.66
C LEU A 404 3.84 10.43 30.51
N THR A 405 4.57 10.87 29.50
CA THR A 405 4.75 12.30 29.18
C THR A 405 3.41 12.95 28.84
N GLN A 406 2.62 12.34 27.95
CA GLN A 406 1.29 12.83 27.60
C GLN A 406 0.33 12.80 28.79
N PHE A 407 0.39 11.73 29.60
CA PHE A 407 -0.40 11.60 30.81
C PHE A 407 -0.12 12.76 31.78
N TYR A 408 1.14 13.01 32.13
CA TYR A 408 1.50 14.05 33.09
C TYR A 408 1.32 15.46 32.53
N GLN A 409 1.36 15.65 31.22
CA GLN A 409 1.01 16.93 30.60
C GLN A 409 -0.45 17.32 30.86
N ASN A 410 -1.35 16.34 30.89
CA ASN A 410 -2.79 16.56 31.04
C ASN A 410 -3.30 16.41 32.49
N HIS A 411 -2.66 15.54 33.27
CA HIS A 411 -3.13 15.12 34.59
C HIS A 411 -2.11 15.31 35.72
N GLY A 412 -0.86 15.63 35.39
CA GLY A 412 0.25 15.72 36.34
C GLY A 412 0.55 17.14 36.80
N SER A 413 1.46 17.23 37.78
CA SER A 413 2.13 18.50 38.08
C SER A 413 3.23 18.80 37.04
N PRO A 414 3.60 20.08 36.85
CA PRO A 414 4.73 20.44 36.00
C PRO A 414 6.02 19.68 36.33
N GLU A 415 6.30 19.42 37.60
CA GLU A 415 7.48 18.66 38.03
C GLU A 415 7.45 17.21 37.56
N GLN A 416 6.28 16.56 37.59
CA GLN A 416 6.13 15.19 37.10
C GLN A 416 6.34 15.13 35.59
N PHE A 417 5.74 16.07 34.85
CA PHE A 417 5.92 16.19 33.41
C PHE A 417 7.41 16.40 33.06
N ILE A 418 8.09 17.33 33.73
CA ILE A 418 9.51 17.62 33.52
C ILE A 418 10.37 16.37 33.72
N ALA A 419 10.11 15.60 34.78
CA ALA A 419 10.88 14.40 35.07
C ALA A 419 10.79 13.36 33.95
N VAL A 420 9.57 13.03 33.50
CA VAL A 420 9.39 12.02 32.42
C VAL A 420 9.81 12.54 31.05
N GLN A 421 9.58 13.82 30.74
CA GLN A 421 9.99 14.43 29.47
C GLN A 421 11.51 14.48 29.36
N ALA A 422 12.20 14.75 30.48
CA ALA A 422 13.66 14.67 30.52
C ALA A 422 14.13 13.25 30.23
N GLU A 423 13.56 12.22 30.86
CA GLU A 423 13.88 10.80 30.61
C GLU A 423 13.59 10.37 29.16
N LEU A 424 12.46 10.81 28.59
CA LEU A 424 12.12 10.53 27.19
C LEU A 424 13.19 11.09 26.24
N LEU A 425 13.64 12.33 26.45
CA LEU A 425 14.68 12.94 25.60
C LEU A 425 16.03 12.22 25.67
N GLN A 426 16.30 11.51 26.77
CA GLN A 426 17.51 10.68 26.92
C GLN A 426 17.51 9.46 25.98
N THR A 427 16.32 8.90 25.71
CA THR A 427 16.13 7.68 24.92
C THR A 427 15.75 7.99 23.47
N ARG A 428 14.89 9.00 23.27
CA ARG A 428 14.39 9.47 21.98
C ARG A 428 14.36 11.01 21.97
N PHE A 429 15.47 11.60 21.58
CA PHE A 429 15.56 13.06 21.47
C PHE A 429 14.66 13.60 20.35
N THR A 430 13.92 14.66 20.65
CA THR A 430 13.24 15.51 19.66
C THR A 430 13.41 16.97 20.04
N LEU A 431 13.59 17.85 19.04
CA LEU A 431 13.73 19.29 19.30
C LEU A 431 12.45 19.89 19.88
N GLU A 432 11.28 19.39 19.47
CA GLU A 432 10.00 19.80 20.04
C GLU A 432 9.88 19.42 21.52
N GLY A 433 10.23 18.18 21.89
CA GLY A 433 10.24 17.76 23.29
C GLY A 433 11.20 18.60 24.14
N TYR A 434 12.37 18.96 23.58
CA TYR A 434 13.33 19.86 24.23
C TYR A 434 12.74 21.26 24.50
N ARG A 435 12.05 21.84 23.51
CA ARG A 435 11.36 23.14 23.66
C ARG A 435 10.26 23.09 24.70
N THR A 436 9.45 22.04 24.68
CA THR A 436 8.36 21.88 25.66
C THR A 436 8.93 21.72 27.07
N LEU A 437 10.02 20.97 27.23
CA LEU A 437 10.73 20.85 28.50
C LEU A 437 11.24 22.22 29.00
N GLN A 438 11.83 23.03 28.12
CA GLN A 438 12.30 24.39 28.46
C GLN A 438 11.17 25.26 29.01
N VAL A 439 10.05 25.33 28.29
CA VAL A 439 8.90 26.17 28.67
C VAL A 439 8.34 25.79 30.04
N GLN A 440 8.34 24.51 30.39
CA GLN A 440 7.82 24.04 31.68
C GLN A 440 8.86 24.15 32.82
N ALA A 441 10.14 23.95 32.53
CA ALA A 441 11.21 23.94 33.53
C ALA A 441 11.71 25.34 33.91
N ASP A 442 11.61 26.32 33.01
CA ASP A 442 12.10 27.69 33.21
C ASP A 442 11.40 28.40 34.38
N PRO A 443 10.05 28.38 34.51
CA PRO A 443 9.35 28.98 35.66
C PRO A 443 9.71 28.36 37.03
N LEU A 444 10.21 27.12 37.03
CA LEU A 444 10.61 26.39 38.25
C LEU A 444 12.10 26.56 38.57
N GLY A 445 12.86 27.28 37.73
CA GLY A 445 14.31 27.47 37.90
C GLY A 445 15.12 26.18 37.72
N GLN A 446 14.56 25.17 37.04
CA GLN A 446 15.21 23.87 36.84
C GLN A 446 15.92 23.75 35.48
N TRP A 447 15.63 24.67 34.55
CA TRP A 447 16.07 24.58 33.15
C TRP A 447 17.58 24.47 32.98
N ASP A 448 18.36 25.35 33.61
CA ASP A 448 19.82 25.39 33.42
C ASP A 448 20.49 24.05 33.78
N THR A 449 20.04 23.43 34.87
CA THR A 449 20.57 22.13 35.32
C THR A 449 20.17 21.02 34.35
N LEU A 450 18.90 21.00 33.92
CA LEU A 450 18.38 19.99 33.00
C LEU A 450 19.04 20.11 31.61
N ARG A 451 19.18 21.33 31.11
CA ARG A 451 19.87 21.64 29.85
C ARG A 451 21.30 21.10 29.87
N GLN A 452 22.08 21.44 30.90
CA GLN A 452 23.46 20.96 31.04
C GLN A 452 23.56 19.43 31.06
N SER A 453 22.66 18.77 31.79
CA SER A 453 22.58 17.31 31.83
C SER A 453 22.30 16.71 30.44
N LEU A 454 21.30 17.24 29.72
CA LEU A 454 20.93 16.77 28.39
C LEU A 454 22.04 16.99 27.35
N LEU A 455 22.71 18.14 27.36
CA LEU A 455 23.85 18.42 26.47
C LEU A 455 25.00 17.44 26.73
N THR A 456 25.40 17.29 28.01
CA THR A 456 26.46 16.36 28.41
C THR A 456 26.15 14.94 27.94
N GLN A 457 24.89 14.52 28.06
CA GLN A 457 24.46 13.22 27.61
C GLN A 457 24.54 13.06 26.08
N LEU A 458 23.98 14.00 25.32
CA LEU A 458 24.02 13.97 23.86
C LEU A 458 25.47 13.97 23.33
N GLU A 459 26.35 14.74 23.97
CA GLU A 459 27.79 14.73 23.71
C GLU A 459 28.40 13.35 23.96
N SER A 460 28.13 12.74 25.13
CA SER A 460 28.65 11.40 25.48
C SER A 460 28.18 10.30 24.52
N GLN A 461 26.98 10.46 23.94
CA GLN A 461 26.41 9.55 22.96
C GLN A 461 26.81 9.88 21.50
N ASN A 462 27.64 10.91 21.29
CA ASN A 462 28.04 11.42 19.98
C ASN A 462 26.84 11.79 19.07
N ARG A 463 25.77 12.32 19.67
CA ARG A 463 24.54 12.76 18.99
C ARG A 463 24.66 14.20 18.49
N LEU A 464 25.73 14.49 17.75
CA LEU A 464 26.12 15.84 17.33
C LEU A 464 25.05 16.60 16.53
N GLY A 465 24.26 15.90 15.71
CA GLY A 465 23.15 16.54 14.97
C GLY A 465 22.13 17.23 15.89
N HIS A 466 21.75 16.55 16.99
CA HIS A 466 20.82 17.13 17.97
C HIS A 466 21.43 18.30 18.74
N LEU A 467 22.74 18.27 19.02
CA LEU A 467 23.45 19.41 19.61
C LEU A 467 23.42 20.63 18.67
N ILE A 468 23.57 20.41 17.35
CA ILE A 468 23.44 21.48 16.36
C ILE A 468 21.99 22.00 16.32
N ASP A 469 20.98 21.13 16.33
CA ASP A 469 19.58 21.54 16.36
C ASP A 469 19.24 22.41 17.58
N ILE A 470 19.76 22.04 18.76
CA ILE A 470 19.65 22.84 20.00
C ILE A 470 20.35 24.18 19.81
N ALA A 471 21.60 24.18 19.33
CA ALA A 471 22.39 25.39 19.12
C ALA A 471 21.70 26.38 18.19
N LEU A 472 21.11 25.88 17.09
CA LEU A 472 20.36 26.69 16.14
C LEU A 472 19.09 27.28 16.74
N TRP A 473 18.39 26.52 17.58
CA TRP A 473 17.21 27.01 18.30
C TRP A 473 17.57 28.10 19.32
N GLU A 474 18.62 27.86 20.10
CA GLU A 474 19.08 28.77 21.16
C GLU A 474 19.91 29.94 20.65
N GLN A 475 20.20 29.97 19.34
CA GLN A 475 21.03 30.97 18.69
C GLN A 475 22.49 30.98 19.18
N ASP A 476 22.99 29.82 19.61
CA ASP A 476 24.39 29.61 19.97
C ASP A 476 25.20 29.18 18.74
N TRP A 477 25.62 30.17 17.95
CA TRP A 477 26.34 29.93 16.70
C TRP A 477 27.71 29.28 16.88
N GLU A 478 28.37 29.56 18.01
CA GLU A 478 29.67 28.96 18.33
C GLU A 478 29.52 27.47 18.59
N MET A 479 28.53 27.06 19.40
CA MET A 479 28.21 25.65 19.63
C MET A 479 27.79 24.94 18.34
N ALA A 480 26.97 25.59 17.50
CA ALA A 480 26.55 25.03 16.22
C ALA A 480 27.76 24.74 15.30
N LEU A 481 28.66 25.70 15.16
CA LEU A 481 29.86 25.57 14.33
C LEU A 481 30.84 24.54 14.88
N TYR A 482 31.07 24.54 16.20
CA TYR A 482 31.93 23.57 16.86
C TYR A 482 31.45 22.13 16.59
N ASN A 483 30.18 21.84 16.85
CA ASN A 483 29.60 20.52 16.64
C ASN A 483 29.54 20.13 15.15
N LEU A 484 29.28 21.08 14.24
CA LEU A 484 29.29 20.83 12.80
C LEU A 484 30.69 20.41 12.29
N GLN A 485 31.76 20.97 12.86
CA GLN A 485 33.14 20.57 12.53
C GLN A 485 33.49 19.17 13.02
N GLN A 486 32.88 18.70 14.12
CA GLN A 486 33.09 17.34 14.64
C GLN A 486 32.24 16.28 13.91
N CYS A 487 31.24 16.69 13.12
CA CYS A 487 30.34 15.79 12.43
C CYS A 487 31.01 14.98 11.32
N THR A 488 30.61 13.71 11.19
CA THR A 488 30.97 12.86 10.05
C THR A 488 30.21 13.29 8.77
N CYS A 489 30.63 12.81 7.59
CA CYS A 489 30.12 13.26 6.30
C CYS A 489 28.58 13.26 6.17
N TRP A 490 27.89 12.25 6.70
CA TRP A 490 26.42 12.15 6.60
C TRP A 490 25.69 13.10 7.57
N GLN A 491 26.13 13.18 8.82
CA GLN A 491 25.56 14.10 9.82
C GLN A 491 25.78 15.56 9.40
N ARG A 492 26.99 15.86 8.91
CA ARG A 492 27.36 17.18 8.43
C ARG A 492 26.48 17.61 7.26
N ALA A 493 26.26 16.74 6.28
CA ALA A 493 25.45 17.06 5.09
C ALA A 493 24.03 17.53 5.42
N ALA A 494 23.42 17.00 6.48
CA ALA A 494 22.07 17.41 6.90
C ALA A 494 22.03 18.80 7.57
N HIS A 495 23.13 19.25 8.20
CA HIS A 495 23.14 20.44 9.05
C HIS A 495 23.94 21.63 8.49
N ILE A 496 24.79 21.45 7.46
CA ILE A 496 25.56 22.57 6.88
C ILE A 496 24.63 23.68 6.38
N ALA A 497 23.57 23.34 5.65
CA ALA A 497 22.69 24.36 5.05
C ALA A 497 21.93 25.18 6.11
N PRO A 498 21.28 24.56 7.12
CA PRO A 498 20.71 25.30 8.25
C PRO A 498 21.71 26.19 8.99
N VAL A 499 22.91 25.68 9.29
CA VAL A 499 23.95 26.44 10.00
C VAL A 499 24.45 27.63 9.16
N ALA A 500 24.73 27.42 7.88
CA ALA A 500 25.19 28.47 6.97
C ALA A 500 24.15 29.61 6.85
N ALA A 501 22.87 29.26 6.81
CA ALA A 501 21.79 30.24 6.78
C ALA A 501 21.69 31.01 8.11
N ALA A 502 21.78 30.32 9.25
CA ALA A 502 21.65 30.94 10.57
C ALA A 502 22.77 31.95 10.87
N ILE A 503 24.02 31.63 10.52
CA ILE A 503 25.17 32.51 10.77
C ILE A 503 25.38 33.59 9.70
N SER A 504 24.50 33.67 8.70
CA SER A 504 24.70 34.51 7.53
C SER A 504 24.83 36.00 7.85
N THR A 505 24.13 36.49 8.87
CA THR A 505 24.18 37.87 9.33
C THR A 505 25.44 38.18 10.15
N ASP A 506 25.80 37.28 11.08
CA ASP A 506 26.85 37.54 12.07
C ASP A 506 28.25 37.13 11.57
N GLN A 507 28.32 36.09 10.74
CA GLN A 507 29.55 35.52 10.19
C GLN A 507 29.44 35.20 8.69
N PRO A 508 29.19 36.20 7.82
CA PRO A 508 28.97 36.00 6.39
C PRO A 508 30.15 35.30 5.69
N GLY A 509 31.39 35.54 6.13
CA GLY A 509 32.57 34.86 5.59
C GLY A 509 32.55 33.34 5.83
N THR A 510 32.18 32.90 7.03
CA THR A 510 32.04 31.48 7.38
C THR A 510 30.86 30.86 6.64
N ALA A 511 29.74 31.56 6.53
CA ALA A 511 28.57 31.12 5.77
C ALA A 511 28.92 30.88 4.29
N ILE A 512 29.69 31.77 3.66
CA ILE A 512 30.18 31.61 2.29
C ILE A 512 30.96 30.30 2.14
N ALA A 513 31.91 30.02 3.03
CA ALA A 513 32.70 28.79 2.96
C ALA A 513 31.84 27.52 3.06
N LEU A 514 30.83 27.53 3.94
CA LEU A 514 29.87 26.42 4.08
C LEU A 514 28.99 26.24 2.83
N TYR A 515 28.55 27.32 2.20
CA TYR A 515 27.83 27.24 0.92
C TYR A 515 28.71 26.71 -0.21
N GLN A 516 29.99 27.10 -0.27
CA GLN A 516 30.93 26.56 -1.26
C GLN A 516 31.11 25.03 -1.14
N GLU A 517 31.18 24.52 0.09
CA GLU A 517 31.20 23.08 0.36
C GLU A 517 29.94 22.38 -0.18
N LEU A 518 28.75 22.92 0.14
CA LEU A 518 27.47 22.37 -0.34
C LEU A 518 27.34 22.38 -1.86
N ILE A 519 27.79 23.46 -2.52
CA ILE A 519 27.78 23.58 -3.97
C ILE A 519 28.65 22.50 -4.60
N THR A 520 29.86 22.31 -4.08
CA THR A 520 30.80 21.30 -4.57
C THR A 520 30.20 19.89 -4.43
N ALA A 521 29.71 19.55 -3.24
CA ALA A 521 29.10 18.24 -2.96
C ALA A 521 27.87 17.96 -3.85
N ALA A 522 27.00 18.97 -4.05
CA ALA A 522 25.83 18.83 -4.90
C ALA A 522 26.20 18.60 -6.39
N ILE A 523 27.24 19.27 -6.89
CA ILE A 523 27.71 19.04 -8.27
C ILE A 523 28.33 17.65 -8.43
N GLU A 524 29.09 17.19 -7.44
CA GLU A 524 29.75 15.88 -7.45
C GLU A 524 28.78 14.70 -7.41
N GLN A 525 27.66 14.82 -6.67
CA GLN A 525 26.63 13.78 -6.62
C GLN A 525 25.92 13.56 -7.96
N ARG A 526 25.99 14.55 -8.87
CA ARG A 526 25.34 14.57 -10.19
C ARG A 526 23.81 14.42 -10.15
N GLY A 527 23.18 14.65 -11.29
CA GLY A 527 21.72 14.60 -11.41
C GLY A 527 21.09 15.98 -11.31
N ARG A 528 19.96 16.14 -12.02
CA ARG A 528 19.35 17.47 -12.24
C ARG A 528 18.86 18.12 -10.96
N GLU A 529 18.36 17.32 -10.02
CA GLU A 529 17.93 17.80 -8.70
C GLU A 529 19.10 18.36 -7.89
N ASN A 530 20.24 17.67 -7.88
CA ASN A 530 21.43 18.14 -7.18
C ASN A 530 22.01 19.41 -7.83
N TYR A 531 21.97 19.53 -9.16
CA TYR A 531 22.36 20.77 -9.85
C TYR A 531 21.44 21.95 -9.50
N ARG A 532 20.13 21.70 -9.36
CA ARG A 532 19.19 22.72 -8.88
C ARG A 532 19.52 23.16 -7.46
N ARG A 533 19.85 22.24 -6.56
CA ARG A 533 20.30 22.56 -5.19
C ARG A 533 21.58 23.40 -5.21
N ALA A 534 22.56 23.06 -6.08
CA ALA A 534 23.78 23.86 -6.24
C ALA A 534 23.46 25.31 -6.68
N ALA A 535 22.55 25.49 -7.64
CA ALA A 535 22.10 26.81 -8.08
C ALA A 535 21.37 27.59 -6.96
N GLN A 536 20.56 26.90 -6.14
CA GLN A 536 19.91 27.49 -4.96
C GLN A 536 20.94 27.99 -3.93
N TYR A 537 21.99 27.19 -3.64
CA TYR A 537 23.06 27.59 -2.73
C TYR A 537 23.87 28.77 -3.26
N LEU A 538 24.20 28.80 -4.56
CA LEU A 538 24.83 29.96 -5.19
C LEU A 538 23.99 31.23 -5.08
N THR A 539 22.67 31.10 -5.26
CA THR A 539 21.73 32.22 -5.13
C THR A 539 21.68 32.75 -3.69
N ALA A 540 21.64 31.85 -2.70
CA ALA A 540 21.69 32.21 -1.28
C ALA A 540 23.03 32.85 -0.87
N MET A 541 24.12 32.46 -1.53
CA MET A 541 25.46 32.97 -1.26
C MET A 541 25.71 34.38 -1.83
N LYS A 542 25.03 34.75 -2.94
CA LYS A 542 25.16 36.06 -3.62
C LYS A 542 25.04 37.28 -2.68
N PRO A 543 23.99 37.42 -1.85
CA PRO A 543 23.89 38.56 -0.94
C PRO A 543 24.99 38.60 0.13
N LEU A 544 25.56 37.45 0.50
CA LEU A 544 26.61 37.38 1.53
C LEU A 544 27.93 37.98 1.02
N PHE A 545 28.28 37.76 -0.24
CA PHE A 545 29.43 38.41 -0.87
C PHE A 545 29.28 39.93 -0.95
N ALA A 546 28.05 40.44 -1.07
CA ALA A 546 27.80 41.87 -1.03
C ALA A 546 27.97 42.43 0.40
N GLN A 547 27.59 41.68 1.44
CA GLN A 547 27.76 42.10 2.84
C GLN A 547 29.22 42.20 3.28
N VAL A 548 30.13 41.43 2.66
CA VAL A 548 31.57 41.47 2.95
C VAL A 548 32.37 42.30 1.93
N ASP A 549 31.72 43.16 1.14
CA ASP A 549 32.32 44.00 0.10
C ASP A 549 33.15 43.24 -0.96
N ARG A 550 32.79 41.98 -1.24
CA ARG A 550 33.48 41.08 -2.20
C ARG A 550 32.58 40.66 -3.36
N ALA A 551 31.64 41.51 -3.77
CA ALA A 551 30.68 41.20 -4.83
C ALA A 551 31.33 40.80 -6.18
N ALA A 552 32.51 41.34 -6.50
CA ALA A 552 33.25 40.95 -7.70
C ALA A 552 33.72 39.48 -7.66
N GLU A 553 34.13 39.00 -6.50
CA GLU A 553 34.62 37.62 -6.32
C GLU A 553 33.49 36.58 -6.47
N PHE A 554 32.23 36.97 -6.21
CA PHE A 554 31.09 36.10 -6.48
C PHE A 554 30.95 35.79 -7.98
N ILE A 555 31.15 36.80 -8.83
CA ILE A 555 31.06 36.64 -10.29
C ILE A 555 32.18 35.70 -10.75
N GLU A 556 33.40 35.93 -10.29
CA GLU A 556 34.55 35.06 -10.58
C GLU A 556 34.32 33.62 -10.13
N TYR A 557 33.73 33.42 -8.95
CA TYR A 557 33.41 32.08 -8.44
C TYR A 557 32.36 31.36 -9.31
N VAL A 558 31.30 32.04 -9.73
CA VAL A 558 30.28 31.46 -10.63
C VAL A 558 30.89 31.11 -11.99
N GLU A 559 31.71 32.00 -12.55
CA GLU A 559 32.45 31.73 -13.79
C GLU A 559 33.39 30.53 -13.65
N GLN A 560 34.06 30.41 -12.51
CA GLN A 560 34.91 29.26 -12.19
C GLN A 560 34.10 27.96 -12.17
N VAL A 561 32.98 27.92 -11.44
CA VAL A 561 32.08 26.74 -11.39
C VAL A 561 31.60 26.37 -12.80
N ARG A 562 31.16 27.35 -13.59
CA ARG A 562 30.76 27.12 -14.99
C ARG A 562 31.91 26.55 -15.82
N SER A 563 33.11 27.10 -15.67
CA SER A 563 34.28 26.73 -16.48
C SER A 563 34.80 25.33 -16.18
N GLN A 564 34.78 24.92 -14.92
CA GLN A 564 35.20 23.59 -14.47
C GLN A 564 34.20 22.51 -14.88
N HIS A 565 32.91 22.85 -14.96
CA HIS A 565 31.83 21.91 -15.25
C HIS A 565 31.16 22.13 -16.63
N LYS A 566 31.90 22.64 -17.63
CA LYS A 566 31.41 22.88 -19.01
C LYS A 566 30.76 21.66 -19.68
N ARG A 567 31.15 20.45 -19.27
CA ARG A 567 30.64 19.18 -19.81
C ARG A 567 29.34 18.68 -19.15
N LEU A 568 28.78 19.44 -18.20
CA LEU A 568 27.53 19.11 -17.51
C LEU A 568 26.39 20.03 -18.00
N PRO A 569 25.73 19.74 -19.15
CA PRO A 569 24.75 20.65 -19.75
C PRO A 569 23.52 20.90 -18.88
N ALA A 570 23.09 19.91 -18.09
CA ALA A 570 21.99 20.08 -17.15
C ALA A 570 22.35 21.06 -16.02
N LEU A 571 23.60 21.08 -15.53
CA LEU A 571 24.05 22.07 -14.55
C LEU A 571 24.05 23.48 -15.14
N GLN A 572 24.54 23.65 -16.37
CA GLN A 572 24.55 24.96 -17.04
C GLN A 572 23.12 25.52 -17.17
N GLN A 573 22.16 24.67 -17.54
CA GLN A 573 20.75 25.06 -17.64
C GLN A 573 20.16 25.51 -16.30
N GLU A 574 20.44 24.80 -15.20
CA GLU A 574 19.93 25.21 -13.88
C GLU A 574 20.59 26.52 -13.41
N LEU A 575 21.87 26.77 -13.73
CA LEU A 575 22.54 28.06 -13.47
C LEU A 575 21.94 29.20 -14.29
N ASP A 576 21.73 28.99 -15.61
CA ASP A 576 21.06 29.96 -16.49
C ASP A 576 19.66 30.31 -15.96
N THR A 577 18.91 29.30 -15.52
CA THR A 577 17.55 29.46 -14.97
C THR A 577 17.55 30.28 -13.68
N ALA A 578 18.58 30.13 -12.84
CA ALA A 578 18.75 30.89 -11.61
C ALA A 578 19.33 32.31 -11.84
N GLY A 579 19.66 32.69 -13.08
CA GLY A 579 20.26 33.98 -13.41
C GLY A 579 21.71 34.13 -12.91
N LEU A 580 22.46 33.02 -12.91
CA LEU A 580 23.82 32.90 -12.41
C LEU A 580 24.86 32.74 -13.53
#